data_AF-A0A1G7VEE4-F1
#
_entry.id   AF-A0A1G7VEE4-F1
#
_cell.length_a   1.000
_cell.length_b   1.000
_cell.length_c   1.000
_cell.angle_alpha   90.00
_cell.angle_beta   90.00
_cell.angle_gamma   90.00
#
_symmetry.space_group_name_H-M   'P 1'
#
loop_
_entity.id
_entity.type
_entity.pdbx_description
1 polymer ?
#
loop_
_entity_poly.entity_id
_entity_poly.type
_entity_poly.pdbx_seq_one_letter_code
_entity_poly.pdbx_strand_id
1 'polypeptide(L)'
;MVYKIRTGISWRDLPERYGPWKTVYTRFRRYALDGIFTRALQQVRARADAVGDINWLVQIDSALVHAHQHAAATGRKGGPAGRANRMITPSAGPEAD
;
A
#
# COMPACT_ATOMS: atom_id res chain seq x y z
N MET A 1 6.40 18.78 -1.83
CA MET A 1 5.73 17.46 -1.85
C MET A 1 6.48 16.41 -2.64
N VAL A 2 6.93 16.70 -3.86
CA VAL A 2 7.75 15.78 -4.66
C VAL A 2 8.95 15.23 -3.86
N TYR A 3 9.60 16.06 -3.03
CA TYR A 3 10.70 15.61 -2.16
C TYR A 3 10.33 14.41 -1.28
N LYS A 4 9.22 14.47 -0.54
CA LYS A 4 8.76 13.36 0.33
C LYS A 4 8.44 12.11 -0.50
N ILE A 5 7.80 12.27 -1.66
CA ILE A 5 7.42 11.13 -2.51
C ILE A 5 8.66 10.45 -3.09
N ARG A 6 9.64 11.25 -3.55
CA ARG A 6 10.89 10.75 -4.15
C ARG A 6 11.82 10.09 -3.15
N THR A 7 11.87 10.59 -1.92
CA THR A 7 12.87 10.15 -0.92
C THR A 7 12.32 9.22 0.14
N GLY A 8 10.99 9.14 0.31
CA GLY A 8 10.36 8.28 1.31
C GLY A 8 10.62 8.68 2.77
N ILE A 9 11.30 9.81 3.03
CA ILE A 9 11.64 10.23 4.39
C ILE A 9 10.40 10.47 5.26
N SER A 10 10.57 10.36 6.58
CA SER A 10 9.57 10.80 7.54
C SER A 10 9.24 12.27 7.33
N TRP A 11 7.98 12.65 7.57
CA TRP A 11 7.57 14.05 7.52
C TRP A 11 8.37 14.92 8.50
N ARG A 12 8.76 14.36 9.65
CA ARG A 12 9.52 15.10 10.68
C ARG A 12 10.94 15.45 10.22
N ASP A 13 11.49 14.70 9.27
CA ASP A 13 12.86 14.85 8.78
C ASP A 13 12.92 15.70 7.51
N LEU A 14 11.84 16.42 7.21
CA LEU A 14 11.76 17.27 6.04
C LEU A 14 12.79 18.41 6.13
N PRO A 15 13.58 18.66 5.07
CA PRO A 15 14.55 19.76 5.09
C PRO A 15 13.90 21.10 5.43
N GLU A 16 14.58 21.88 6.27
CA GLU A 16 14.06 23.14 6.83
C GLU A 16 13.63 24.16 5.77
N ARG A 17 14.26 24.15 4.59
CA ARG A 17 13.87 24.97 3.43
C ARG A 17 12.41 24.84 2.99
N TYR A 18 11.73 23.75 3.37
CA TYR A 18 10.30 23.53 3.07
C TYR A 18 9.35 24.07 4.16
N GLY A 19 9.90 24.57 5.26
CA GLY A 19 9.17 25.08 6.41
C GLY A 19 8.61 23.97 7.31
N PRO A 20 7.73 24.34 8.27
CA PRO A 20 7.22 23.42 9.28
C PRO A 20 6.51 22.21 8.66
N TRP A 21 6.97 21.01 9.02
CA TRP A 21 6.48 19.76 8.43
C TRP A 21 4.97 19.56 8.57
N LYS A 22 4.36 20.05 9.67
CA LYS A 22 2.90 19.95 9.90
C LYS A 22 2.13 20.68 8.80
N THR A 23 2.55 21.90 8.46
CA THR A 23 1.95 22.70 7.40
C THR A 23 2.07 22.02 6.04
N VAL A 24 3.26 21.48 5.76
CA VAL A 24 3.54 20.74 4.53
C VAL A 24 2.66 19.49 4.44
N TYR A 25 2.56 18.72 5.52
CA TYR A 25 1.69 17.54 5.61
C TYR A 25 0.21 17.90 5.41
N THR A 26 -0.29 18.94 6.07
CA THR A 26 -1.70 19.35 5.92
C THR A 26 -2.02 19.75 4.49
N ARG A 27 -1.14 20.51 3.82
CA ARG A 27 -1.32 20.85 2.40
C ARG A 27 -1.27 19.61 1.51
N PHE A 28 -0.33 18.70 1.76
CA PHE A 28 -0.23 17.44 1.01
C PHE A 28 -1.52 16.64 1.13
N ARG A 29 -2.02 16.46 2.36
CA ARG A 29 -3.24 15.71 2.62
C ARG A 29 -4.46 16.34 1.95
N ARG A 30 -4.60 17.66 1.99
CA ARG A 30 -5.67 18.36 1.26
C ARG A 30 -5.59 18.09 -0.23
N TYR A 31 -4.42 18.26 -0.84
CA TYR A 31 -4.25 18.01 -2.28
C TYR A 31 -4.50 16.56 -2.68
N ALA A 32 -4.16 15.61 -1.81
CA ALA A 32 -4.46 14.20 -2.03
C ALA A 32 -5.97 13.93 -2.00
N LEU A 33 -6.68 14.47 -1.00
CA LEU A 33 -8.13 14.33 -0.88
C LEU A 33 -8.88 15.07 -2.00
N ASP A 34 -8.39 16.25 -2.40
CA ASP A 34 -8.96 17.06 -3.48
C ASP A 34 -8.64 16.50 -4.88
N GLY A 35 -7.95 15.35 -4.97
CA GLY A 35 -7.58 14.69 -6.22
C GLY A 35 -6.66 15.52 -7.11
N ILE A 36 -5.95 16.51 -6.56
CA ILE A 36 -5.07 17.39 -7.33
C ILE A 36 -3.94 16.59 -7.97
N PHE A 37 -3.36 15.63 -7.23
CA PHE A 37 -2.30 14.77 -7.78
C PHE A 37 -2.79 13.90 -8.92
N THR A 38 -4.01 13.37 -8.82
CA THR A 38 -4.63 12.57 -9.88
C THR A 38 -4.81 13.38 -11.15
N ARG A 39 -5.38 14.59 -11.04
CA ARG A 39 -5.58 15.49 -12.18
C ARG A 39 -4.25 15.93 -12.82
N ALA A 40 -3.27 16.27 -12.00
CA ALA A 40 -1.93 16.62 -12.49
C ALA A 40 -1.27 15.45 -13.25
N LEU A 41 -1.37 14.24 -12.70
CA LEU A 41 -0.84 13.03 -13.36
C LEU A 41 -1.54 12.78 -14.70
N GLN A 42 -2.87 12.88 -14.75
CA GLN A 42 -3.63 12.71 -16.00
C GLN A 42 -3.17 13.71 -17.07
N GLN A 43 -2.99 14.99 -16.71
CA GLN A 43 -2.53 16.00 -17.66
C GLN A 43 -1.11 15.74 -18.17
N VAL A 44 -0.18 15.35 -17.29
CA VAL A 44 1.19 15.01 -17.68
C VAL A 44 1.19 13.76 -18.57
N ARG A 45 0.41 12.73 -18.21
CA ARG A 45 0.26 11.50 -19.00
C ARG A 45 -0.28 11.80 -20.40
N ALA A 46 -1.34 12.60 -20.51
CA ALA A 46 -1.93 12.97 -21.80
C ALA A 46 -0.93 13.70 -22.70
N ARG A 47 -0.11 14.61 -22.13
CA ARG A 47 0.93 15.31 -22.89
C ARG A 47 2.02 14.38 -23.39
N ALA A 48 2.52 13.50 -22.53
CA ALA A 48 3.58 12.56 -22.88
C ALA A 48 3.07 11.46 -23.85
N ASP A 49 1.81 11.04 -23.73
CA ASP A 49 1.18 10.14 -24.69
C ASP A 49 1.07 10.77 -26.09
N ALA A 50 0.68 12.05 -26.16
CA ALA A 50 0.55 12.78 -27.42
C ALA A 50 1.87 12.93 -28.20
N VAL A 51 3.02 12.88 -27.51
CA VAL A 51 4.35 12.92 -28.15
C VAL A 51 5.00 11.54 -28.27
N GLY A 52 4.30 10.47 -27.89
CA GLY A 52 4.81 9.10 -27.98
C GLY A 52 5.85 8.72 -26.92
N ASP A 53 6.02 9.52 -25.86
CA ASP A 53 6.98 9.28 -24.76
C ASP A 53 6.52 8.20 -23.78
N ILE A 54 5.42 7.52 -24.12
CA ILE A 54 4.73 6.59 -23.26
C ILE A 54 4.56 5.25 -23.94
N ASN A 55 5.23 4.24 -23.39
CA ASN A 55 4.85 2.85 -23.63
C ASN A 55 3.80 2.42 -22.59
N TRP A 56 2.64 1.97 -23.07
CA TRP A 56 1.56 1.46 -22.23
C TRP A 56 1.70 -0.03 -21.89
N LEU A 57 2.59 -0.76 -22.58
CA LEU A 57 2.94 -2.13 -22.23
C LEU A 57 3.88 -2.12 -21.03
N VAL A 58 3.30 -2.29 -19.83
CA VAL A 58 4.02 -2.43 -18.57
C VAL A 58 3.74 -3.81 -18.00
N GLN A 59 4.79 -4.58 -17.70
CA GLN A 59 4.70 -5.81 -16.92
C GLN A 59 5.00 -5.46 -15.45
N ILE A 60 4.17 -5.96 -14.52
CA ILE A 60 4.37 -5.77 -13.08
C ILE A 60 4.65 -7.13 -12.47
N ASP A 61 5.89 -7.34 -12.02
CA ASP A 61 6.25 -8.53 -11.28
C ASP A 61 5.96 -8.32 -9.79
N SER A 62 5.18 -9.23 -9.20
CA SER A 62 4.94 -9.27 -7.75
C SER A 62 5.76 -10.41 -7.14
N ALA A 63 6.56 -10.10 -6.12
CA ALA A 63 7.24 -11.12 -5.32
C ALA A 63 6.54 -11.26 -3.96
N LEU A 64 6.07 -12.47 -3.63
CA LEU A 64 5.46 -12.77 -2.34
C LEU A 64 6.39 -13.69 -1.55
N VAL A 65 6.91 -13.20 -0.42
CA VAL A 65 7.72 -14.00 0.51
C VAL A 65 6.81 -14.52 1.62
N HIS A 66 6.61 -15.83 1.66
CA HIS A 66 5.88 -16.47 2.77
C HIS A 66 6.80 -16.58 3.98
N ALA A 67 6.41 -15.98 5.11
CA ALA A 67 7.09 -16.20 6.37
C ALA A 67 6.65 -17.54 6.98
N HIS A 68 7.60 -18.32 7.48
CA HIS A 68 7.29 -19.56 8.19
C HIS A 68 6.53 -19.21 9.48
N GLN A 69 5.53 -20.02 9.87
CA GLN A 69 4.73 -19.81 11.10
C GLN A 69 5.55 -19.58 12.40
N HIS A 70 6.82 -20.01 12.43
CA HIS A 70 7.74 -19.83 13.54
C HIS A 70 8.61 -18.56 13.45
N ALA A 71 8.51 -17.77 12.38
CA ALA A 71 9.21 -16.49 12.22
C ALA A 71 8.66 -15.38 13.13
N ALA A 72 7.49 -15.57 13.73
CA ALA A 72 6.94 -14.70 14.77
C ALA A 72 7.58 -15.03 16.13
N ALA A 73 8.89 -14.79 16.28
CA ALA A 73 9.59 -14.96 17.55
C ALA A 73 9.79 -13.62 18.27
N THR A 74 8.71 -13.05 18.83
CA THR A 74 8.76 -12.20 20.03
C THR A 74 7.39 -12.21 20.72
N GLY A 75 7.37 -12.69 21.97
CA GLY A 75 6.19 -13.08 22.71
C GLY A 75 5.18 -11.97 22.99
N ARG A 76 3.90 -12.29 22.79
CA ARG A 76 2.81 -11.67 23.55
C ARG A 76 2.76 -12.38 24.90
N LYS A 77 3.07 -11.67 25.99
CA LYS A 77 2.67 -12.08 27.34
C LYS A 77 1.13 -12.16 27.37
N GLY A 78 0.61 -13.35 27.63
CA GLY A 78 -0.69 -13.58 28.26
C GLY A 78 -1.92 -13.46 27.36
N GLY A 79 -2.46 -14.62 26.98
CA GLY A 79 -3.86 -14.80 26.60
C GLY A 79 -4.16 -16.30 26.58
N PRO A 80 -5.14 -16.81 27.35
CA PRO A 80 -5.33 -18.25 27.50
C PRO A 80 -5.72 -18.89 26.16
N ALA A 81 -5.09 -20.04 25.89
CA ALA A 81 -5.32 -20.86 24.71
C ALA A 81 -6.73 -21.47 24.72
N GLY A 82 -7.67 -20.79 24.07
CA GLY A 82 -8.95 -21.39 23.68
C GLY A 82 -8.82 -22.10 22.35
N ARG A 83 -8.37 -23.37 22.35
CA ARG A 83 -8.44 -24.22 21.17
C ARG A 83 -9.90 -24.66 20.96
N ALA A 84 -10.69 -23.88 20.24
CA ALA A 84 -11.96 -24.35 19.70
C ALA A 84 -11.67 -25.21 18.47
N ASN A 85 -11.61 -26.53 18.67
CA ASN A 85 -11.57 -27.49 17.57
C ASN A 85 -12.92 -27.45 16.85
N ARG A 86 -13.03 -26.69 15.76
CA ARG A 86 -14.23 -26.72 14.92
C ARG A 86 -14.15 -27.99 14.07
N MET A 87 -14.87 -29.02 14.50
CA MET A 87 -15.11 -30.22 13.71
C MET A 87 -15.82 -29.81 12.42
N ILE A 88 -15.15 -29.97 11.28
CA ILE A 88 -15.75 -29.81 9.95
C ILE A 88 -16.30 -31.19 9.59
N THR A 89 -17.61 -31.37 9.70
CA THR A 89 -18.29 -32.56 9.18
C THR A 89 -18.16 -32.55 7.65
N PRO A 90 -17.69 -33.64 7.00
CA PRO A 90 -17.71 -33.72 5.54
C PRO A 90 -19.16 -33.80 5.07
N SER A 91 -19.51 -33.01 4.06
CA SER A 91 -20.81 -33.11 3.39
C SER A 91 -20.87 -34.40 2.58
N ALA A 92 -21.89 -35.22 2.79
CA ALA A 92 -22.18 -36.37 1.92
C ALA A 92 -22.45 -35.87 0.49
N GLY A 93 -21.77 -36.44 -0.49
CA GLY A 93 -22.12 -36.27 -1.91
C GLY A 93 -23.39 -37.07 -2.25
N PRO A 94 -24.15 -36.68 -3.27
CA PRO A 94 -25.41 -37.35 -3.60
C PRO A 94 -25.16 -38.76 -4.14
N GLU A 95 -25.88 -39.75 -3.60
CA GLU A 95 -26.08 -41.05 -4.23
C GLU A 95 -26.90 -40.85 -5.51
N ALA A 96 -26.42 -41.40 -6.63
CA ALA A 96 -27.14 -41.44 -7.89
C ALA A 96 -27.73 -42.85 -8.06
N ASP A 97 -29.04 -42.91 -8.28
CA ASP A 97 -29.74 -44.06 -8.91
C ASP A 97 -29.69 -43.93 -10.44
#